data_AF-A0A0U5NMQ1-F1
#
_entry.id   AF-A0A0U5NMQ1-F1
#
_cell.length_a   1.000
_cell.length_b   1.000
_cell.length_c   1.000
_cell.angle_alpha   90.00
_cell.angle_beta   90.00
_cell.angle_gamma   90.00
#
_symmetry.space_group_name_H-M   'P 1'
#
loop_
_entity.id
_entity.type
_entity.pdbx_description
1 polymer ?
#
loop_
_entity_poly.entity_id
_entity_poly.type
_entity_poly.pdbx_seq_one_letter_code
_entity_poly.pdbx_strand_id
1 'polypeptide(L)'
;MIGPGSIAAVTTALLAVLQSYTGLSDFGVKAGAIVLIIVITAYNLGGVKLASMVQNISMVAKLIPIALIMLVALFVGRVSPDLSLGSAAVYAVDNNTSIFRMVAFGVVAALWAYEGWTNLNTVAEEIKEPKKKLPLALIIGIGSVTFIYVLFNFAVMRVLPHEEIVSPIDSGDLYLGTAVAKKVFGTAGAFVVSLGMGRILYAML
;
A
#
# COMPACT_ATOMS: atom_id res chain seq x y z
N MET A 1 4.86 12.11 -13.20
CA MET A 1 5.95 11.16 -13.50
C MET A 1 6.30 10.43 -12.22
N ILE A 2 6.37 9.09 -12.23
CA ILE A 2 6.80 8.32 -11.05
C ILE A 2 8.28 8.60 -10.82
N GLY A 3 8.66 8.92 -9.58
CA GLY A 3 10.06 9.18 -9.24
C GLY A 3 10.94 7.94 -9.46
N PRO A 4 12.20 8.10 -9.91
CA PRO A 4 13.10 6.97 -10.15
C PRO A 4 13.34 6.11 -8.90
N GLY A 5 13.25 6.70 -7.70
CA GLY A 5 13.33 5.98 -6.43
C GLY A 5 12.18 5.00 -6.19
N SER A 6 10.94 5.39 -6.51
CA SER A 6 9.76 4.52 -6.35
C SER A 6 9.80 3.36 -7.35
N ILE A 7 10.26 3.60 -8.59
CA ILE A 7 10.47 2.55 -9.60
C ILE A 7 11.51 1.52 -9.12
N ALA A 8 12.65 1.99 -8.61
CA ALA A 8 13.71 1.11 -8.10
C ALA A 8 13.24 0.30 -6.88
N ALA A 9 12.53 0.92 -5.95
CA ALA A 9 12.00 0.25 -4.76
C ALA A 9 10.97 -0.84 -5.13
N VAL A 10 9.99 -0.52 -5.97
CA VAL A 10 8.94 -1.47 -6.39
C VAL A 10 9.54 -2.62 -7.19
N THR A 11 10.48 -2.35 -8.09
CA THR A 11 11.14 -3.39 -8.88
C THR A 11 11.97 -4.34 -8.00
N THR A 12 12.69 -3.78 -7.01
CA THR A 12 13.48 -4.59 -6.06
C THR A 12 12.57 -5.44 -5.18
N ALA A 13 11.46 -4.87 -4.68
CA ALA A 13 10.47 -5.60 -3.89
C ALA A 13 9.82 -6.74 -4.70
N LEU A 14 9.47 -6.50 -5.96
CA LEU A 14 8.93 -7.52 -6.88
C LEU A 14 9.88 -8.70 -7.05
N LEU A 15 11.16 -8.43 -7.24
CA LEU A 15 12.14 -9.48 -7.51
C LEU A 15 12.57 -10.20 -6.24
N ALA A 16 12.51 -9.57 -5.07
CA ALA A 16 12.62 -10.24 -3.78
C ALA A 16 11.46 -11.23 -3.56
N VAL A 17 10.23 -10.86 -3.96
CA VAL A 17 9.08 -11.77 -3.93
C VAL A 17 9.28 -12.90 -4.94
N LEU A 18 9.72 -12.63 -6.17
CA LEU A 18 10.01 -13.70 -7.14
C LEU A 18 11.13 -14.64 -6.68
N GLN A 19 12.13 -14.11 -5.97
CA GLN A 19 13.22 -14.89 -5.39
C GLN A 19 12.71 -15.95 -4.41
N SER A 20 11.72 -15.62 -3.57
CA SER A 20 11.16 -16.57 -2.61
C SER A 20 10.42 -17.74 -3.27
N TYR A 21 9.98 -17.59 -4.53
CA TYR A 21 9.33 -18.66 -5.30
C TYR A 21 10.25 -19.39 -6.29
N THR A 22 11.38 -18.78 -6.70
CA THR A 22 12.22 -19.31 -7.80
C THR A 22 13.63 -19.70 -7.37
N GLY A 23 14.07 -19.34 -6.16
CA GLY A 23 15.43 -19.61 -5.68
C GLY A 23 16.53 -18.84 -6.43
N LEU A 24 16.19 -17.72 -7.09
CA LEU A 24 17.13 -16.90 -7.85
C LEU A 24 18.28 -16.38 -6.96
N SER A 25 19.50 -16.35 -7.51
CA SER A 25 20.64 -15.73 -6.84
C SER A 25 20.47 -14.21 -6.73
N ASP A 26 21.12 -13.57 -5.75
CA ASP A 26 21.10 -12.11 -5.55
C ASP A 26 21.50 -11.34 -6.83
N PHE A 27 22.42 -11.90 -7.61
CA PHE A 27 22.80 -11.37 -8.91
C PHE A 27 21.66 -11.48 -9.95
N GLY A 28 20.93 -12.59 -9.97
CA GLY A 28 19.76 -12.78 -10.85
C GLY A 28 18.62 -11.82 -10.56
N VAL A 29 18.37 -11.52 -9.28
CA VAL A 29 17.42 -10.48 -8.84
C VAL A 29 17.83 -9.12 -9.39
N LYS A 30 19.10 -8.72 -9.19
CA LYS A 30 19.60 -7.42 -9.66
C LYS A 30 19.58 -7.28 -11.19
N ALA A 31 20.00 -8.33 -11.91
CA ALA A 31 19.97 -8.34 -13.37
C ALA A 31 18.53 -8.29 -13.91
N GLY A 32 17.61 -9.04 -13.31
CA GLY A 32 16.18 -8.98 -13.63
C GLY A 32 15.59 -7.59 -13.40
N ALA A 33 16.00 -6.90 -12.32
CA ALA A 33 15.52 -5.56 -11.99
C ALA A 33 15.91 -4.55 -13.06
N ILE A 34 17.18 -4.60 -13.50
CA ILE A 34 17.69 -3.73 -14.55
C ILE A 34 16.92 -3.94 -15.85
N VAL A 35 16.69 -5.20 -16.26
CA VAL A 35 15.92 -5.52 -17.47
C VAL A 35 14.48 -5.00 -17.36
N LEU A 36 13.83 -5.23 -16.22
CA LEU A 36 12.44 -4.78 -15.99
C LEU A 36 12.34 -3.25 -16.09
N ILE A 37 13.26 -2.52 -15.45
CA ILE A 37 13.33 -1.05 -15.50
C ILE A 37 13.49 -0.55 -16.93
N ILE A 38 14.35 -1.19 -17.73
CA ILE A 38 14.57 -0.81 -19.14
C ILE A 38 13.29 -1.03 -19.97
N VAL A 39 12.62 -2.18 -19.79
CA VAL A 39 11.37 -2.50 -20.50
C VAL A 39 10.26 -1.51 -20.13
N ILE A 40 10.08 -1.25 -18.84
CA ILE A 40 9.11 -0.27 -18.32
C ILE A 40 9.41 1.13 -18.87
N THR A 41 10.68 1.52 -18.88
CA THR A 41 11.10 2.82 -19.41
C THR A 41 10.80 2.92 -20.90
N ALA A 42 11.13 1.89 -21.68
CA ALA A 42 10.83 1.83 -23.11
C ALA A 42 9.31 1.91 -23.40
N TYR A 43 8.50 1.22 -22.59
CA TYR A 43 7.04 1.32 -22.67
C TYR A 43 6.54 2.74 -22.36
N ASN A 44 7.06 3.37 -21.31
CA ASN A 44 6.72 4.74 -20.93
C ASN A 44 7.13 5.77 -22.01
N LEU A 45 8.17 5.49 -22.80
CA LEU A 45 8.58 6.33 -23.94
C LEU A 45 7.69 6.16 -25.19
N GLY A 46 6.94 5.07 -25.30
CA GLY A 46 6.12 4.73 -26.47
C GLY A 46 4.82 5.54 -26.62
N GLY A 47 4.40 6.29 -25.60
CA GLY A 47 3.26 7.22 -25.71
C GLY A 47 2.58 7.57 -24.39
N VAL A 48 2.63 8.86 -24.03
CA VAL A 48 2.09 9.39 -22.75
C VAL A 48 0.57 9.19 -22.61
N LYS A 49 -0.18 9.20 -23.72
CA LYS A 49 -1.65 9.05 -23.69
C LYS A 49 -2.11 7.66 -23.27
N LEU A 50 -1.47 6.60 -23.79
CA LEU A 50 -1.79 5.22 -23.43
C LEU A 50 -1.35 4.94 -21.98
N ALA A 51 -0.16 5.39 -21.59
CA ALA A 51 0.34 5.28 -20.22
C ALA A 51 -0.62 5.96 -19.21
N SER A 52 -1.05 7.19 -19.49
CA SER A 52 -2.00 7.91 -18.64
C SER A 52 -3.37 7.22 -18.55
N MET A 53 -3.89 6.69 -19.66
CA MET A 53 -5.17 5.97 -19.67
C MET A 53 -5.11 4.68 -18.84
N VAL A 54 -4.07 3.87 -19.04
CA VAL A 54 -3.85 2.62 -18.28
C VAL A 54 -3.66 2.92 -16.80
N GLN A 55 -2.92 3.98 -16.46
CA GLN A 55 -2.71 4.41 -15.08
C GLN A 55 -4.02 4.84 -14.41
N ASN A 56 -4.86 5.64 -15.09
CA ASN A 56 -6.14 6.10 -14.56
C ASN A 56 -7.13 4.94 -14.35
N ILE A 57 -7.25 4.03 -15.33
CA ILE A 57 -8.10 2.83 -15.21
C ILE A 57 -7.62 1.98 -14.03
N SER A 58 -6.32 1.77 -13.95
CA SER A 58 -5.69 1.02 -12.86
C SER A 58 -5.93 1.67 -11.50
N MET A 59 -5.96 3.01 -11.42
CA MET A 59 -6.21 3.74 -10.17
C MET A 59 -7.63 3.45 -9.67
N VAL A 60 -8.62 3.63 -10.54
CA VAL A 60 -10.02 3.37 -10.21
C VAL A 60 -10.26 1.90 -9.89
N ALA A 61 -9.68 0.99 -10.67
CA ALA A 61 -9.83 -0.44 -10.49
C ALA A 61 -9.32 -0.94 -9.14
N LYS A 62 -8.25 -0.35 -8.58
CA LYS A 62 -7.74 -0.67 -7.23
C LYS A 62 -8.64 -0.19 -6.10
N LEU A 63 -9.30 0.96 -6.28
CA LEU A 63 -10.12 1.56 -5.23
C LEU A 63 -11.37 0.72 -4.93
N ILE A 64 -11.93 0.06 -5.94
CA ILE A 64 -13.15 -0.77 -5.80
C ILE A 64 -12.98 -1.89 -4.76
N PRO A 65 -12.00 -2.82 -4.87
CA PRO A 65 -11.83 -3.88 -3.89
C PRO A 65 -11.48 -3.34 -2.50
N ILE A 66 -10.69 -2.27 -2.41
CA ILE A 66 -10.36 -1.62 -1.12
C ILE A 66 -11.62 -1.09 -0.45
N ALA A 67 -12.45 -0.33 -1.18
CA ALA A 67 -13.69 0.23 -0.66
C ALA A 67 -14.68 -0.88 -0.26
N LEU A 68 -14.80 -1.93 -1.09
CA LEU A 68 -15.68 -3.06 -0.81
C LEU A 68 -15.26 -3.80 0.47
N ILE A 69 -13.97 -4.12 0.63
CA ILE A 69 -13.47 -4.74 1.86
C ILE A 69 -13.70 -3.84 3.05
N MET A 70 -13.35 -2.56 2.94
CA MET A 70 -13.48 -1.60 4.04
C MET A 70 -14.92 -1.52 4.53
N LEU A 71 -15.89 -1.34 3.62
CA LEU A 71 -17.29 -1.25 3.97
C LEU A 71 -17.78 -2.55 4.62
N VAL A 72 -17.54 -3.70 3.99
CA VAL A 72 -18.03 -4.97 4.54
C VAL A 72 -17.37 -5.29 5.88
N ALA A 73 -16.09 -5.01 6.05
CA ALA A 73 -15.38 -5.21 7.31
C ALA A 73 -15.93 -4.32 8.44
N LEU A 74 -16.33 -3.06 8.14
CA LEU A 74 -16.97 -2.17 9.11
C LEU A 74 -18.38 -2.64 9.54
N PHE A 75 -19.15 -3.27 8.65
CA PHE A 75 -20.49 -3.75 8.99
C PHE A 75 -20.51 -5.16 9.59
N VAL A 76 -19.67 -6.06 9.09
CA VAL A 76 -19.65 -7.49 9.48
C VAL A 76 -18.69 -7.76 10.63
N GLY A 77 -17.63 -6.95 10.78
CA GLY A 77 -16.65 -7.13 11.84
C GLY A 77 -17.29 -7.10 13.22
N ARG A 78 -16.97 -8.08 14.07
CA ARG A 78 -17.49 -8.20 15.44
C ARG A 78 -16.43 -8.06 16.52
N VAL A 79 -15.16 -7.93 16.11
CA VAL A 79 -14.07 -7.65 17.03
C VAL A 79 -14.17 -6.18 17.41
N SER A 80 -14.09 -5.89 18.71
CA SER A 80 -13.97 -4.54 19.24
C SER A 80 -12.48 -4.26 19.44
N PRO A 81 -11.84 -3.42 18.60
CA PRO A 81 -10.42 -3.11 18.74
C PRO A 81 -10.18 -2.35 20.04
N ASP A 82 -9.20 -2.77 20.82
CA ASP A 82 -8.71 -1.96 21.93
C ASP A 82 -7.76 -0.88 21.39
N LEU A 83 -8.10 0.38 21.65
CA LEU A 83 -7.34 1.55 21.23
C LEU A 83 -6.65 2.24 22.42
N SER A 84 -6.61 1.58 23.58
CA SER A 84 -6.04 2.16 24.80
C SER A 84 -4.50 2.19 24.74
N LEU A 85 -3.93 3.30 25.22
CA LEU A 85 -2.47 3.41 25.39
C LEU A 85 -1.96 2.47 26.50
N GLY A 86 -2.84 2.07 27.42
CA GLY A 86 -2.51 1.15 28.52
C GLY A 86 -2.19 -0.25 28.00
N SER A 87 -3.01 -0.80 27.11
CA SER A 87 -2.73 -2.13 26.52
C SER A 87 -1.51 -2.11 25.60
N ALA A 88 -1.28 -1.01 24.88
CA ALA A 88 -0.06 -0.83 24.10
C ALA A 88 1.21 -0.84 24.98
N ALA A 89 1.14 -0.26 26.19
CA ALA A 89 2.25 -0.27 27.13
C ALA A 89 2.53 -1.68 27.68
N VAL A 90 1.48 -2.42 28.04
CA VAL A 90 1.59 -3.82 28.49
C VAL A 90 2.19 -4.68 27.39
N TYR A 91 1.67 -4.57 26.16
CA TYR A 91 2.19 -5.30 25.01
C TYR A 91 3.68 -5.02 24.74
N ALA A 92 4.11 -3.77 24.89
CA ALA A 92 5.50 -3.40 24.69
C ALA A 92 6.42 -4.09 25.71
N VAL A 93 6.01 -4.15 26.98
CA VAL A 93 6.74 -4.85 28.04
C VAL A 93 6.79 -6.35 27.76
N ASP A 94 5.65 -6.97 27.43
CA ASP A 94 5.54 -8.41 27.19
C ASP A 94 6.41 -8.88 26.00
N ASN A 95 6.61 -8.02 25.01
CA ASN A 95 7.40 -8.31 23.81
C ASN A 95 8.83 -7.75 23.87
N ASN A 96 9.31 -7.35 25.06
CA ASN A 96 10.65 -6.77 25.27
C ASN A 96 10.99 -5.65 24.28
N THR A 97 10.01 -4.79 24.00
CA THR A 97 10.11 -3.64 23.10
C THR A 97 9.68 -2.36 23.83
N SER A 98 9.64 -1.23 23.13
CA SER A 98 9.14 0.03 23.67
C SER A 98 8.10 0.63 22.76
N ILE A 99 7.13 1.35 23.36
CA ILE A 99 6.13 2.13 22.60
C ILE A 99 6.83 3.03 21.58
N PHE A 100 7.94 3.66 21.99
CA PHE A 100 8.71 4.53 21.09
C PHE A 100 9.20 3.78 19.86
N ARG A 101 9.75 2.56 20.00
CA ARG A 101 10.16 1.73 18.87
C ARG A 101 8.98 1.37 17.97
N MET A 102 7.88 0.91 18.56
CA MET A 102 6.67 0.53 17.81
C MET A 102 6.13 1.71 17.00
N VAL A 103 6.03 2.88 17.61
CA VAL A 103 5.61 4.12 16.93
C VAL A 103 6.60 4.51 15.84
N ALA A 104 7.91 4.46 16.11
CA ALA A 104 8.93 4.79 15.12
C ALA A 104 8.82 3.91 13.85
N PHE A 105 8.69 2.59 14.01
CA PHE A 105 8.48 1.69 12.88
C PHE A 105 7.14 1.94 12.17
N GLY A 106 6.06 2.16 12.92
CA GLY A 106 4.76 2.50 12.34
C GLY A 106 4.79 3.80 11.53
N VAL A 107 5.51 4.82 12.00
CA VAL A 107 5.71 6.09 11.28
C VAL A 107 6.50 5.87 10.00
N VAL A 108 7.57 5.08 10.01
CA VAL A 108 8.35 4.77 8.79
C VAL A 108 7.48 4.05 7.75
N ALA A 109 6.70 3.05 8.18
CA ALA A 109 5.77 2.36 7.29
C ALA A 109 4.68 3.30 6.75
N ALA A 110 4.13 4.18 7.59
CA ALA A 110 3.15 5.17 7.17
C ALA A 110 3.74 6.15 6.15
N LEU A 111 4.94 6.70 6.39
CA LEU A 111 5.62 7.61 5.45
C LEU A 111 5.80 6.99 4.07
N TRP A 112 6.08 5.69 4.02
CA TRP A 112 6.16 4.95 2.77
C TRP A 112 4.80 4.87 2.06
N ALA A 113 3.72 4.67 2.81
CA ALA A 113 2.36 4.65 2.26
C ALA A 113 1.84 6.03 1.79
N TYR A 114 2.42 7.13 2.28
CA TYR A 114 2.14 8.50 1.82
C TYR A 114 3.08 8.98 0.71
N GLU A 115 4.02 8.16 0.26
CA GLU A 115 4.90 8.50 -0.87
C GLU A 115 4.07 8.88 -2.11
N GLY A 116 4.51 9.90 -2.85
CA GLY A 116 3.80 10.43 -4.00
C GLY A 116 3.18 11.81 -3.81
N TRP A 117 3.15 12.37 -2.59
CA TRP A 117 2.68 13.74 -2.35
C TRP A 117 3.53 14.81 -3.07
N THR A 118 4.82 14.52 -3.29
CA THR A 118 5.76 15.41 -4.01
C THR A 118 5.43 15.54 -5.50
N ASN A 119 4.66 14.60 -6.07
CA ASN A 119 4.26 14.66 -7.48
C ASN A 119 3.41 15.89 -7.77
N LEU A 120 2.66 16.42 -6.79
CA LEU A 120 1.87 17.64 -6.94
C LEU A 120 2.75 18.88 -7.20
N ASN A 121 4.01 18.88 -6.76
CA ASN A 121 4.93 19.97 -7.02
C ASN A 121 5.32 20.03 -8.51
N THR A 122 5.36 18.88 -9.20
CA THR A 122 5.76 18.83 -10.63
C THR A 122 4.73 19.46 -11.56
N VAL A 123 3.46 19.51 -11.14
CA VAL A 123 2.36 20.13 -11.89
C VAL A 123 1.99 21.50 -11.33
N ALA A 124 2.71 22.00 -10.33
CA ALA A 124 2.42 23.27 -9.69
C ALA A 124 2.46 24.45 -10.68
N GLU A 125 3.32 24.38 -11.70
CA GLU A 125 3.44 25.39 -12.75
C GLU A 125 2.24 25.41 -13.73
N GLU A 126 1.50 24.31 -13.83
CA GLU A 126 0.30 24.18 -14.67
C GLU A 126 -0.99 24.60 -13.94
N ILE A 127 -0.93 24.75 -12.61
CA ILE A 127 -2.08 25.10 -11.77
C ILE A 127 -2.33 26.61 -11.82
N LYS A 128 -3.59 27.00 -12.09
CA LYS A 128 -4.04 28.39 -11.92
C LYS A 128 -4.04 28.79 -10.45
N GLU A 129 -3.43 29.92 -10.11
CA GLU A 129 -3.26 30.42 -8.73
C GLU A 129 -2.59 29.41 -7.76
N PRO A 130 -1.36 28.94 -8.05
CA PRO A 130 -0.73 27.86 -7.32
C PRO A 130 -0.51 28.21 -5.83
N LYS A 131 -0.23 29.48 -5.51
CA LYS A 131 -0.07 29.95 -4.11
C LYS A 131 -1.26 29.67 -3.20
N LYS A 132 -2.48 29.56 -3.75
CA LYS A 132 -3.70 29.28 -2.98
C LYS A 132 -4.20 27.86 -3.21
N LYS A 133 -4.19 27.40 -4.47
CA LYS A 133 -4.77 26.11 -4.85
C LYS A 133 -3.88 24.92 -4.49
N LEU A 134 -2.55 25.07 -4.57
CA LEU A 134 -1.62 23.97 -4.27
C LEU A 134 -1.64 23.59 -2.78
N PRO A 135 -1.56 24.52 -1.80
CA PRO A 135 -1.66 24.16 -0.39
C PRO A 135 -3.01 23.51 -0.04
N LEU A 136 -4.11 24.02 -0.61
CA LEU A 136 -5.44 23.46 -0.37
C LEU A 136 -5.57 22.04 -0.94
N ALA A 137 -5.07 21.81 -2.15
CA ALA A 137 -5.05 20.50 -2.78
C ALA A 137 -4.23 19.49 -1.96
N LEU A 138 -3.08 19.92 -1.42
CA LEU A 138 -2.25 19.09 -0.53
C LEU A 138 -2.98 18.74 0.77
N ILE A 139 -3.56 19.72 1.46
CA ILE A 139 -4.27 19.48 2.73
C ILE A 139 -5.46 18.55 2.53
N ILE A 140 -6.29 18.80 1.52
CA ILE A 140 -7.46 17.97 1.23
C ILE A 140 -7.03 16.58 0.77
N GLY A 141 -6.05 16.50 -0.12
CA GLY A 141 -5.55 15.23 -0.66
C GLY A 141 -4.96 14.34 0.44
N ILE A 142 -3.97 14.86 1.18
CA ILE A 142 -3.32 14.14 2.27
C ILE A 142 -4.34 13.81 3.36
N GLY A 143 -5.16 14.77 3.78
CA GLY A 143 -6.18 14.55 4.81
C GLY A 143 -7.20 13.46 4.44
N SER A 144 -7.63 13.43 3.17
CA SER A 144 -8.55 12.39 2.67
C SER A 144 -7.88 11.01 2.67
N VAL A 145 -6.63 10.92 2.21
CA VAL A 145 -5.86 9.66 2.24
C VAL A 145 -5.66 9.20 3.68
N THR A 146 -5.34 10.11 4.60
CA THR A 146 -5.21 9.80 6.03
C THR A 146 -6.49 9.21 6.60
N PHE A 147 -7.62 9.84 6.32
CA PHE A 147 -8.91 9.34 6.77
C PHE A 147 -9.19 7.93 6.24
N ILE A 148 -8.97 7.68 4.95
CA ILE A 148 -9.18 6.38 4.31
C ILE A 148 -8.24 5.32 4.92
N TYR A 149 -6.97 5.65 5.14
CA TYR A 149 -6.00 4.71 5.73
C TYR A 149 -6.34 4.35 7.17
N VAL A 150 -6.67 5.34 8.01
CA VAL A 150 -7.10 5.07 9.40
C VAL A 150 -8.37 4.23 9.41
N LEU A 151 -9.35 4.56 8.57
CA LEU A 151 -10.60 3.83 8.48
C LEU A 151 -10.41 2.40 7.97
N PHE A 152 -9.54 2.19 6.98
CA PHE A 152 -9.18 0.86 6.49
C PHE A 152 -8.55 0.00 7.58
N ASN A 153 -7.53 0.53 8.29
CA ASN A 153 -6.87 -0.21 9.36
C ASN A 153 -7.84 -0.55 10.50
N PHE A 154 -8.71 0.39 10.88
CA PHE A 154 -9.76 0.14 11.86
C PHE A 154 -10.73 -0.96 11.39
N ALA A 155 -11.14 -0.95 10.12
CA ALA A 155 -12.01 -1.97 9.54
C ALA A 155 -11.35 -3.36 9.59
N VAL A 156 -10.06 -3.45 9.27
CA VAL A 156 -9.26 -4.69 9.38
C VAL A 156 -9.30 -5.23 10.81
N MET A 157 -9.04 -4.39 11.82
CA MET A 157 -9.04 -4.78 13.24
C MET A 157 -10.43 -5.22 13.74
N ARG A 158 -11.50 -4.77 13.09
CA ARG A 158 -12.89 -5.18 13.38
C ARG A 158 -13.18 -6.63 12.95
N VAL A 159 -12.38 -7.19 12.03
CA VAL A 159 -12.57 -8.52 11.44
C VAL A 159 -11.49 -9.51 11.89
N LEU A 160 -10.24 -9.07 11.95
CA LEU A 160 -9.10 -9.89 12.34
C LEU A 160 -8.69 -9.56 13.79
N PRO A 161 -8.73 -10.53 14.71
CA PRO A 161 -8.12 -10.35 16.03
C PRO A 161 -6.60 -10.17 15.91
N HIS A 162 -5.98 -9.60 16.94
CA HIS A 162 -4.57 -9.22 16.94
C HIS A 162 -3.61 -10.33 16.49
N GLU A 163 -3.84 -11.57 16.96
CA GLU A 163 -3.02 -12.74 16.61
C GLU A 163 -3.06 -13.06 15.10
N GLU A 164 -4.23 -12.90 14.47
CA GLU A 164 -4.41 -13.10 13.03
C GLU A 164 -3.83 -11.95 12.19
N ILE A 165 -3.50 -10.81 12.81
CA ILE A 165 -2.81 -9.69 12.16
C ILE A 165 -1.29 -9.87 12.26
N VAL A 166 -0.77 -10.27 13.43
CA VAL A 166 0.67 -10.40 13.67
C VAL A 166 1.27 -11.59 12.92
N SER A 167 0.58 -12.75 12.91
CA SER A 167 1.12 -13.96 12.27
C SER A 167 1.45 -13.78 10.76
N PRO A 168 0.60 -13.15 9.93
CA PRO A 168 0.95 -12.83 8.55
C PRO A 168 2.13 -11.85 8.43
N ILE A 169 2.17 -10.81 9.27
CA ILE A 169 3.22 -9.79 9.25
C ILE A 169 4.59 -10.42 9.56
N ASP A 170 4.67 -11.31 10.53
CA ASP A 170 5.91 -12.04 10.88
C ASP A 170 6.39 -12.96 9.75
N SER A 171 5.45 -13.48 8.95
CA SER A 171 5.75 -14.28 7.75
C SER A 171 6.09 -13.45 6.51
N GLY A 172 6.09 -12.12 6.62
CA GLY A 172 6.38 -11.19 5.53
C GLY A 172 5.18 -10.86 4.64
N ASP A 173 3.98 -11.31 4.98
CA ASP A 173 2.74 -10.93 4.28
C ASP A 173 2.15 -9.66 4.90
N LEU A 174 2.39 -8.53 4.23
CA LEU A 174 1.89 -7.21 4.63
C LEU A 174 0.48 -6.91 4.08
N TYR A 175 -0.12 -7.82 3.30
CA TYR A 175 -1.39 -7.59 2.60
C TYR A 175 -2.60 -8.02 3.43
N LEU A 176 -2.83 -7.37 4.57
CA LEU A 176 -3.94 -7.69 5.49
C LEU A 176 -5.35 -7.64 4.83
N GLY A 177 -5.51 -6.89 3.74
CA GLY A 177 -6.76 -6.85 2.97
C GLY A 177 -7.15 -8.20 2.36
N THR A 178 -6.17 -9.04 1.96
CA THR A 178 -6.47 -10.38 1.42
C THR A 178 -6.90 -11.35 2.52
N ALA A 179 -6.34 -11.21 3.72
CA ALA A 179 -6.73 -11.98 4.90
C ALA A 179 -8.18 -11.64 5.32
N VAL A 180 -8.53 -10.36 5.37
CA VAL A 180 -9.92 -9.91 5.60
C VAL A 180 -10.84 -10.45 4.50
N ALA A 181 -10.44 -10.32 3.22
CA ALA A 181 -11.24 -10.81 2.11
C ALA A 181 -11.46 -12.33 2.17
N LYS A 182 -10.44 -13.10 2.58
CA LYS A 182 -10.56 -14.55 2.77
C LYS A 182 -11.55 -14.89 3.88
N LYS A 183 -11.53 -14.14 4.99
CA LYS A 183 -12.42 -14.35 6.13
C LYS A 183 -13.87 -13.95 5.83
N VAL A 184 -14.07 -12.91 5.02
CA VAL A 184 -15.39 -12.33 4.73
C VAL A 184 -16.05 -12.94 3.48
N PHE A 185 -15.28 -13.16 2.41
CA PHE A 185 -15.77 -13.59 1.10
C PHE A 185 -15.26 -14.97 0.67
N GLY A 186 -14.47 -15.63 1.51
CA GLY A 186 -13.83 -16.90 1.18
C GLY A 186 -12.68 -16.76 0.15
N THR A 187 -12.18 -17.90 -0.31
CA THR A 187 -11.00 -17.98 -1.20
C THR A 187 -11.22 -17.25 -2.53
N ALA A 188 -12.44 -17.28 -3.09
CA ALA A 188 -12.75 -16.61 -4.35
C ALA A 188 -12.66 -15.08 -4.22
N GLY A 189 -13.18 -14.51 -3.13
CA GLY A 189 -13.07 -13.06 -2.87
C GLY A 189 -11.64 -12.63 -2.56
N ALA A 190 -10.89 -13.45 -1.82
CA ALA A 190 -9.46 -13.21 -1.59
C ALA A 190 -8.66 -13.17 -2.90
N PHE A 191 -8.99 -14.01 -3.88
CA PHE A 191 -8.34 -14.02 -5.19
C PHE A 191 -8.65 -12.76 -6.00
N VAL A 192 -9.91 -12.31 -6.04
CA VAL A 192 -10.28 -11.06 -6.73
C VAL A 192 -9.59 -9.85 -6.09
N VAL A 193 -9.53 -9.82 -4.76
CA VAL A 193 -8.87 -8.76 -3.99
C VAL A 193 -7.37 -8.77 -4.21
N SER A 194 -6.73 -9.95 -4.22
CA SER A 194 -5.28 -10.04 -4.45
C SER A 194 -4.90 -9.64 -5.87
N LEU A 195 -5.76 -9.86 -6.87
CA LEU A 195 -5.59 -9.29 -8.20
C LEU A 195 -5.65 -7.76 -8.16
N GLY A 196 -6.64 -7.19 -7.47
CA GLY A 196 -6.80 -5.74 -7.33
C GLY A 196 -5.65 -5.07 -6.58
N MET A 197 -5.30 -5.57 -5.39
CA MET A 197 -4.28 -5.01 -4.51
C MET A 197 -2.86 -5.36 -4.96
N GLY A 198 -2.63 -6.62 -5.36
CA GLY A 198 -1.32 -7.16 -5.67
C GLY A 198 -0.91 -6.95 -7.13
N ARG A 199 -1.79 -7.13 -8.12
CA ARG A 199 -1.38 -7.10 -9.55
C ARG A 199 -1.47 -5.75 -10.22
N ILE A 200 -2.36 -4.87 -9.77
CA ILE A 200 -2.49 -3.55 -10.38
C ILE A 200 -1.38 -2.61 -9.88
N LEU A 201 -0.70 -2.89 -8.75
CA LEU A 201 0.54 -2.17 -8.39
C LEU A 201 1.61 -2.34 -9.47
N TYR A 202 1.64 -3.50 -10.12
CA TYR A 202 2.55 -3.82 -11.22
C TYR A 202 2.07 -3.34 -12.60
N ALA A 203 0.80 -3.03 -12.78
CA ALA A 203 0.25 -2.48 -14.03
C ALA A 203 0.48 -0.96 -14.20
N MET A 204 1.13 -0.31 -13.22
CA MET A 204 1.38 1.14 -13.19
C MET A 204 2.87 1.52 -13.16
N LEU A 205 3.77 0.53 -13.19
CA LEU A 205 5.11 0.75 -13.73
C LEU A 205 4.97 0.73 -15.25
#